data_AF-A0AAC8YFJ9-F1
#
_entry.id   AF-A0AAC8YFJ9-F1
#
_cell.length_a   1.000
_cell.length_b   1.000
_cell.length_c   1.000
_cell.angle_alpha   90.00
_cell.angle_beta   90.00
_cell.angle_gamma   90.00
#
_symmetry.space_group_name_H-M   'P 1'
#
loop_
_entity.id
_entity.type
_entity.pdbx_description
1 polymer ?
#
loop_
_entity_poly.entity_id
_entity_poly.type
_entity_poly.pdbx_seq_one_letter_code
_entity_poly.pdbx_strand_id
1 'polypeptide(L)'
;MSDDRKEGDVPGISDERMAELVAEAERGYTFDDDRTESGPGALLLDLDKDQRVAVLARAIHDHTDPASVVRTALTDYLATA
;
A
#
# COMPACT_ATOMS: atom_id res chain seq x y z
N MET A 1 36.45 25.61 19.02
CA MET A 1 35.66 24.78 19.95
C MET A 1 34.58 24.15 19.10
N SER A 2 34.66 22.84 18.92
CA SER A 2 33.77 22.08 18.02
C SER A 2 32.37 22.06 18.61
N ASP A 3 31.40 22.43 17.78
CA ASP A 3 29.98 22.46 18.10
C ASP A 3 29.46 21.03 18.03
N ASP A 4 29.43 20.36 19.18
CA ASP A 4 28.99 18.97 19.35
C ASP A 4 27.45 18.97 19.35
N ARG A 5 26.86 19.17 18.17
CA ARG A 5 25.42 19.00 17.95
C ARG A 5 25.10 17.53 18.15
N LYS A 6 24.55 17.17 19.32
CA LYS A 6 23.81 15.91 19.52
C LYS A 6 22.59 15.92 18.60
N GLU A 7 22.81 15.53 17.35
CA GLU A 7 21.75 15.17 16.41
C GLU A 7 21.07 13.91 16.95
N GLY A 8 19.77 13.97 17.26
CA GLY A 8 18.96 12.76 17.37
C GLY A 8 18.02 12.59 18.56
N ASP A 9 17.78 13.61 19.40
CA ASP A 9 16.81 13.46 20.49
C ASP A 9 15.41 13.94 20.04
N VAL A 10 14.54 13.00 19.65
CA VAL A 10 13.15 13.29 19.27
C VAL A 10 12.33 13.47 20.55
N PRO A 11 11.74 14.66 20.80
CA PRO A 11 11.04 14.92 22.05
C PRO A 11 9.90 13.92 22.29
N GLY A 12 9.96 13.21 23.42
CA GLY A 12 8.90 12.31 23.88
C GLY A 12 9.05 10.83 23.49
N ILE A 13 10.18 10.44 22.89
CA ILE A 13 10.50 9.04 22.58
C ILE A 13 11.68 8.61 23.45
N SER A 14 11.62 7.43 24.08
CA SER A 14 12.75 6.92 24.85
C SER A 14 13.87 6.42 23.94
N ASP A 15 15.10 6.40 24.45
CA ASP A 15 16.27 5.90 23.72
C ASP A 15 16.08 4.46 23.25
N GLU A 16 15.41 3.61 24.05
CA GLU A 16 15.09 2.24 23.64
C GLU A 16 14.14 2.21 22.44
N ARG A 17 13.13 3.08 22.45
CA ARG A 17 12.16 3.19 21.35
C ARG A 17 12.80 3.77 20.08
N MET A 18 13.78 4.66 20.22
CA MET A 18 14.55 5.16 19.09
C MET A 18 15.41 4.04 18.48
N ALA A 19 16.07 3.24 19.30
CA ALA A 19 16.88 2.11 18.84
C ALA A 19 16.03 1.05 18.11
N GLU A 20 14.82 0.78 18.59
CA GLU A 20 13.86 -0.10 17.89
C GLU A 20 13.48 0.43 16.51
N LEU A 21 13.18 1.72 16.40
CA LEU A 21 12.80 2.36 15.14
C LEU A 21 13.96 2.38 14.13
N VAL A 22 15.18 2.63 14.59
CA VAL A 22 16.38 2.56 13.74
C VAL A 22 16.62 1.14 13.26
N ALA A 23 16.54 0.15 14.15
CA ALA A 23 16.71 -1.26 13.79
C ALA A 23 15.60 -1.77 12.84
N GLU A 24 14.39 -1.22 12.93
CA GLU A 24 13.31 -1.49 11.97
C GLU A 24 13.58 -0.86 10.60
N ALA A 25 14.03 0.40 10.57
CA ALA A 25 14.38 1.09 9.33
C ALA A 25 15.56 0.46 8.59
N GLU A 26 16.58 -0.01 9.32
CA GLU A 26 17.75 -0.71 8.76
C GLU A 26 17.41 -2.09 8.18
N ARG A 27 16.39 -2.76 8.73
CA ARG A 27 15.91 -4.04 8.20
C ARG A 27 15.20 -3.88 6.84
N GLY A 28 14.75 -2.67 6.54
CA GLY A 28 14.02 -2.34 5.31
C GLY A 28 12.62 -2.94 5.29
N TYR A 29 11.76 -2.37 4.45
CA TYR A 29 10.45 -2.94 4.16
C TYR A 29 10.56 -3.74 2.86
N THR A 30 10.36 -5.05 2.92
CA THR A 30 10.12 -5.84 1.71
C THR A 30 8.74 -5.44 1.18
N PHE A 31 8.72 -4.55 0.19
CA PHE A 31 7.52 -4.26 -0.61
C PHE A 31 7.21 -5.43 -1.59
N ASP A 32 7.39 -6.67 -1.13
CA ASP A 32 7.10 -7.90 -1.90
C ASP A 32 5.62 -8.30 -1.78
N ASP A 33 4.74 -7.29 -1.68
CA ASP A 33 3.29 -7.47 -1.64
C ASP A 33 2.62 -6.90 -2.90
N ASP A 34 3.29 -6.95 -4.05
CA ASP A 34 2.59 -7.19 -5.33
C ASP A 34 2.07 -8.63 -5.31
N ARG A 35 1.13 -8.92 -4.39
CA ARG A 35 0.35 -10.15 -4.38
C ARG A 35 -0.58 -10.11 -5.59
N THR A 36 0.00 -10.38 -6.74
CA THR A 36 -0.76 -10.92 -7.86
C THR A 36 -1.21 -12.29 -7.40
N GLU A 37 -2.43 -12.37 -6.85
CA GLU A 37 -3.02 -13.65 -6.46
C GLU A 37 -2.94 -14.60 -7.65
N SER A 38 -2.00 -15.53 -7.58
CA SER A 38 -1.71 -16.49 -8.65
C SER A 38 -2.34 -17.80 -8.22
N GLY A 39 -3.38 -18.24 -8.93
CA GLY A 39 -4.10 -19.46 -8.58
C GLY A 39 -5.18 -19.82 -9.59
N PRO A 40 -5.78 -21.02 -9.49
CA PRO A 40 -6.89 -21.42 -10.35
C PRO A 40 -8.05 -20.44 -10.20
N GLY A 41 -8.43 -19.76 -11.30
CA GLY A 41 -9.48 -18.75 -11.31
C GLY A 41 -9.00 -17.30 -11.17
N ALA A 42 -7.69 -17.05 -11.03
CA ALA A 42 -7.14 -15.71 -11.13
C ALA A 42 -7.31 -15.17 -12.56
N LEU A 43 -7.86 -13.96 -12.70
CA LEU A 43 -8.11 -13.30 -13.98
C LEU A 43 -7.15 -12.12 -14.14
N LEU A 44 -6.34 -12.15 -15.19
CA LEU A 44 -5.55 -11.00 -15.62
C LEU A 44 -6.42 -10.14 -16.55
N LEU A 45 -6.67 -8.91 -16.13
CA LEU A 45 -7.40 -7.92 -16.91
C LEU A 45 -6.42 -6.90 -17.48
N ASP A 46 -6.36 -6.81 -18.81
CA ASP A 46 -5.66 -5.73 -19.48
C ASP A 46 -6.58 -4.51 -19.57
N LEU A 47 -6.51 -3.67 -18.53
CA LEU A 47 -7.23 -2.41 -18.47
C LEU A 47 -6.40 -1.32 -19.13
N ASP A 48 -7.03 -0.44 -19.90
CA ASP A 48 -6.35 0.75 -20.41
C ASP A 48 -5.93 1.69 -19.26
N LYS A 49 -5.08 2.69 -19.59
CA LYS A 49 -4.54 3.60 -18.58
C LYS A 49 -5.64 4.33 -17.80
N ASP A 50 -6.69 4.78 -18.49
CA ASP A 50 -7.73 5.59 -17.88
C ASP A 50 -8.62 4.74 -16.97
N GLN A 51 -8.92 3.51 -17.40
CA GLN A 51 -9.60 2.50 -16.59
C GLN A 51 -8.81 2.15 -15.32
N ARG A 52 -7.50 1.94 -15.43
CA ARG A 52 -6.64 1.67 -14.26
C ARG A 52 -6.68 2.82 -13.26
N VAL A 53 -6.57 4.06 -13.74
CA VAL A 53 -6.64 5.25 -12.88
C VAL A 53 -8.00 5.37 -12.21
N ALA A 54 -9.09 5.11 -12.94
CA ALA A 54 -10.44 5.15 -12.38
C ALA A 54 -10.64 4.09 -11.28
N VAL A 55 -10.19 2.85 -11.51
CA VAL A 55 -10.27 1.76 -10.52
C VAL A 55 -9.46 2.11 -9.26
N LEU A 56 -8.22 2.58 -9.41
CA LEU A 56 -7.37 2.95 -8.28
C LEU A 56 -7.94 4.13 -7.48
N ALA A 57 -8.42 5.17 -8.16
CA ALA A 57 -9.05 6.31 -7.51
C ALA A 57 -10.29 5.88 -6.70
N ARG A 58 -11.10 4.97 -7.25
CA ARG A 58 -12.27 4.44 -6.56
C ARG A 58 -11.90 3.56 -5.37
N ALA A 59 -10.88 2.71 -5.51
CA ALA A 59 -10.38 1.85 -4.44
C ALA A 59 -9.91 2.68 -3.23
N ILE A 60 -9.20 3.78 -3.49
CA ILE A 60 -8.77 4.73 -2.45
C ILE A 60 -9.99 5.39 -1.78
N HIS A 61 -10.94 5.88 -2.57
CA HIS A 61 -12.14 6.55 -2.05
C HIS A 61 -12.98 5.61 -1.16
N ASP A 62 -13.14 4.35 -1.57
CA ASP A 62 -13.98 3.37 -0.90
C ASP A 62 -13.23 2.58 0.20
N HIS A 63 -11.95 2.92 0.46
CA HIS A 63 -11.07 2.23 1.39
C HIS A 63 -11.03 0.71 1.17
N THR A 64 -10.95 0.29 -0.09
CA THR A 64 -10.98 -1.11 -0.51
C THR A 64 -9.86 -1.42 -1.51
N ASP A 65 -9.75 -2.67 -1.95
CA ASP A 65 -8.77 -3.10 -2.94
C ASP A 65 -9.32 -2.99 -4.38
N PRO A 66 -8.45 -2.82 -5.39
CA PRO A 66 -8.85 -2.73 -6.81
C PRO A 66 -9.68 -3.92 -7.31
N ALA A 67 -9.39 -5.15 -6.86
CA ALA A 67 -10.11 -6.34 -7.31
C ALA A 67 -11.56 -6.34 -6.81
N SER A 68 -11.81 -5.85 -5.60
CA SER A 68 -13.15 -5.65 -5.05
C SER A 68 -13.94 -4.59 -5.84
N VAL A 69 -13.31 -3.48 -6.25
CA VAL A 69 -13.97 -2.49 -7.13
C VAL A 69 -14.39 -3.11 -8.45
N VAL A 70 -13.50 -3.86 -9.11
CA VAL A 70 -13.79 -4.52 -10.39
C VAL A 70 -14.88 -5.57 -10.24
N ARG A 71 -14.86 -6.39 -9.18
CA ARG A 71 -15.90 -7.39 -8.91
C ARG A 71 -17.28 -6.75 -8.74
N THR A 72 -17.36 -5.66 -7.98
CA THR A 72 -18.61 -4.92 -7.80
C THR A 72 -19.12 -4.37 -9.13
N ALA A 73 -18.26 -3.70 -9.90
CA ALA A 73 -18.63 -3.16 -11.20
C ALA A 73 -19.14 -4.22 -12.18
N LEU A 74 -18.50 -5.39 -12.23
CA LEU A 74 -18.95 -6.52 -13.05
C LEU A 74 -20.28 -7.09 -12.55
N THR A 75 -20.45 -7.21 -11.23
CA THR A 75 -21.70 -7.70 -10.62
C THR A 75 -22.87 -6.77 -10.96
N ASP A 76 -22.67 -5.46 -10.81
CA ASP A 76 -23.67 -4.45 -11.13
C ASP A 76 -24.04 -4.47 -12.62
N TYR A 77 -23.04 -4.55 -13.50
CA TYR A 77 -23.26 -4.65 -14.94
C TYR A 77 -24.10 -5.88 -15.30
N LEU A 78 -23.74 -7.05 -14.78
CA LEU A 78 -24.46 -8.31 -15.03
C LEU A 78 -25.88 -8.32 -14.44
N ALA A 79 -26.13 -7.57 -13.36
CA ALA A 79 -27.47 -7.43 -12.80
C ALA A 79 -28.38 -6.51 -13.64
N THR A 80 -27.78 -5.63 -14.46
CA THR A 80 -28.50 -4.70 -15.35
C THR A 80 -28.62 -5.16 -16.80
N ALA A 81 -27.91 -6.22 -17.18
CA ALA A 81 -27.89 -6.80 -18.53
C ALA A 81 -29.01 -7.82 -18.74
#